data_AF-A0A316A9W9-F1
#
_entry.id   AF-A0A316A9W9-F1
#
_cell.length_a   1.000
_cell.length_b   1.000
_cell.length_c   1.000
_cell.angle_alpha   90.00
_cell.angle_beta   90.00
_cell.angle_gamma   90.00
#
_symmetry.space_group_name_H-M   'P 1'
#
loop_
_entity.id
_entity.type
_entity.pdbx_description
1 polymer ?
#
loop_
_entity_poly.entity_id
_entity_poly.type
_entity_poly.pdbx_seq_one_letter_code
_entity_poly.pdbx_strand_id
1 'polypeptide(L)' 'MSAPAAPRPSTLLELPTDPSGAGLALLVQRARVAIARGDVVVDSTVTTGWSPGPRLVLHRLQQLAERAGRQWTDTGSPSA' A
#
# COMPACT_ATOMS: atom_id res chain seq x y z
N MET A 1 -14.82 -23.48 -19.86
CA MET A 1 -13.81 -22.46 -20.20
C MET A 1 -14.13 -21.22 -19.39
N SER A 2 -13.37 -20.93 -18.33
CA SER A 2 -13.60 -19.72 -17.51
C SER A 2 -13.12 -18.50 -18.28
N ALA A 3 -13.96 -17.47 -18.40
CA ALA A 3 -13.58 -16.19 -18.97
C ALA A 3 -12.38 -15.59 -18.20
N PRO A 4 -11.46 -14.86 -18.86
CA PRO A 4 -10.43 -14.14 -18.15
C PRO A 4 -11.08 -13.15 -17.19
N ALA A 5 -10.71 -13.21 -15.91
CA ALA A 5 -11.19 -12.25 -14.93
C ALA A 5 -10.83 -10.84 -15.40
N ALA A 6 -11.82 -9.94 -15.45
CA ALA A 6 -11.59 -8.55 -15.80
C ALA A 6 -10.48 -7.97 -14.91
N PRO A 7 -9.55 -7.15 -15.45
CA PRO A 7 -8.49 -6.57 -14.67
C PRO A 7 -9.09 -5.79 -13.50
N ARG A 8 -8.62 -6.08 -12.29
CA ARG A 8 -9.06 -5.38 -11.10
C ARG A 8 -8.57 -3.94 -11.16
N PRO A 9 -9.34 -2.96 -10.66
CA PRO A 9 -8.90 -1.58 -10.61
C PRO A 9 -7.72 -1.45 -9.64
N SER A 10 -6.68 -0.73 -10.06
CA SER A 10 -5.53 -0.40 -9.23
C SER A 10 -5.66 1.02 -8.69
N THR A 11 -5.34 1.22 -7.41
CA THR A 11 -5.39 2.52 -6.74
C THR A 11 -4.00 2.89 -6.23
N LEU A 12 -3.54 4.09 -6.57
CA LEU A 12 -2.31 4.66 -6.01
C LEU A 12 -2.57 5.09 -4.56
N LEU A 13 -1.75 4.59 -3.63
CA LEU A 13 -1.74 4.99 -2.23
C LEU A 13 -0.55 5.92 -1.98
N GLU A 14 -0.86 7.20 -1.80
CA GLU A 14 0.13 8.22 -1.46
C GLU A 14 0.63 8.04 -0.04
N LEU A 15 1.94 7.86 0.11
CA LEU A 15 2.61 7.80 1.41
C LEU A 15 2.94 9.23 1.87
N PRO A 16 2.74 9.55 3.17
CA PRO A 16 3.07 10.88 3.69
C PRO A 16 4.58 11.10 3.69
N THR A 17 5.04 12.32 3.43
CA THR A 17 6.46 12.66 3.56
C THR A 17 6.93 12.64 5.03
N ASP A 18 6.05 13.06 5.95
CA ASP A 18 6.26 13.00 7.40
C ASP A 18 5.52 11.79 8.01
N PRO A 19 6.23 10.79 8.57
CA PRO A 19 5.62 9.63 9.23
C PRO A 19 5.19 9.89 10.68
N SER A 20 4.72 11.10 11.00
CA SER A 20 4.15 11.40 12.31
C SER A 20 2.90 10.56 12.59
N GLY A 21 2.49 10.46 13.86
CA GLY A 21 1.31 9.66 14.25
C GLY A 21 0.04 10.05 13.49
N ALA A 22 -0.17 11.35 13.23
CA ALA A 22 -1.30 11.83 12.43
C ALA A 22 -1.17 11.44 10.95
N GLY A 23 0.03 11.57 10.37
CA GLY A 23 0.32 11.13 9.00
C GLY A 23 0.07 9.63 8.80
N LEU A 24 0.49 8.80 9.77
CA LEU A 24 0.27 7.36 9.74
C LEU A 24 -1.20 6.98 9.93
N ALA A 25 -1.94 7.67 10.80
CA ALA A 25 -3.38 7.42 10.96
C ALA A 25 -4.14 7.69 9.66
N LEU A 26 -3.81 8.80 8.98
CA LEU A 26 -4.39 9.14 7.68
C LEU A 26 -4.01 8.13 6.60
N LEU A 27 -2.74 7.71 6.57
CA LEU A 27 -2.25 6.65 5.67
C LEU A 27 -3.05 5.36 5.86
N VAL A 28 -3.25 4.91 7.10
CA VAL A 28 -4.02 3.70 7.40
C VAL A 28 -5.47 3.83 6.92
N GLN A 29 -6.11 4.98 7.14
CA GLN A 29 -7.47 5.22 6.66
C GLN A 29 -7.55 5.16 5.12
N ARG A 30 -6.64 5.84 4.42
CA ARG A 30 -6.57 5.84 2.95
C ARG A 30 -6.28 4.44 2.40
N ALA A 31 -5.37 3.70 3.02
CA ALA A 31 -5.02 2.35 2.63
C ALA A 31 -6.20 1.40 2.74
N ARG A 32 -6.99 1.46 3.83
CA ARG A 32 -8.20 0.65 3.97
C ARG A 32 -9.21 0.91 2.86
N VAL A 33 -9.41 2.17 2.49
CA VAL A 33 -10.29 2.54 1.37
C VAL A 33 -9.75 2.02 0.04
N ALA A 34 -8.44 2.15 -0.21
CA ALA A 34 -7.81 1.64 -1.43
C ALA A 34 -7.93 0.11 -1.55
N ILE A 35 -7.63 -0.63 -0.48
CA ILE A 35 -7.75 -2.09 -0.41
C ILE A 35 -9.20 -2.55 -0.65
N ALA A 36 -10.18 -1.81 -0.11
CA ALA A 36 -11.59 -2.13 -0.35
C ALA A 36 -11.95 -1.99 -1.84
N ARG A 37 -11.38 -1.00 -2.53
CA ARG A 37 -11.64 -0.69 -3.94
C ARG A 37 -10.94 -1.64 -4.92
N GLY A 38 -9.74 -2.13 -4.60
CA GLY A 38 -9.02 -3.02 -5.50
C GLY A 38 -7.57 -3.23 -5.12
N ASP A 39 -6.73 -3.40 -6.13
CA ASP A 39 -5.30 -3.59 -5.97
C ASP A 39 -4.63 -2.25 -5.63
N VAL A 40 -3.51 -2.30 -4.90
CA VAL A 40 -2.86 -1.12 -4.34
C VAL A 40 -1.47 -0.96 -4.93
N VAL A 41 -1.16 0.25 -5.38
CA VAL A 41 0.18 0.65 -5.83
C VAL A 41 0.75 1.65 -4.85
N VAL A 42 1.99 1.46 -4.41
CA VAL A 42 2.73 2.38 -3.54
C VAL A 42 4.09 2.69 -4.14
N ASP A 43 4.59 3.88 -3.86
CA ASP A 43 5.98 4.24 -4.08
C ASP A 43 6.69 4.29 -2.73
N SER A 44 7.47 3.26 -2.40
CA SER A 44 8.19 3.21 -1.12
C SER A 44 9.44 4.08 -1.06
N THR A 45 9.87 4.73 -2.15
CA THR A 45 11.10 5.57 -2.14
C THR A 45 11.02 6.72 -1.13
N VAL A 46 9.82 7.25 -0.90
CA VAL A 46 9.58 8.31 0.09
C VAL A 46 9.74 7.83 1.54
N THR A 47 9.87 6.51 1.77
CA THR A 47 10.06 5.90 3.09
C THR A 47 11.52 5.61 3.45
N THR A 48 12.47 5.95 2.56
CA THR A 48 13.91 5.74 2.76
C THR A 48 14.45 6.33 4.07
N GLY A 49 13.84 7.42 4.57
CA GLY A 49 14.19 8.05 5.85
C GLY A 49 13.32 7.63 7.05
N TRP A 50 12.29 6.82 6.86
CA TRP A 50 11.38 6.45 7.94
C TRP A 50 12.05 5.54 8.97
N SER A 51 11.71 5.75 10.24
CA SER A 51 12.11 4.85 11.31
C SER A 51 11.41 3.48 11.19
N PRO A 52 11.90 2.44 11.88
CA PRO A 52 11.34 1.08 11.78
C PRO A 52 9.84 0.97 12.10
N GLY A 53 9.33 1.80 13.03
CA GLY A 53 7.91 1.78 13.43
C GLY A 53 6.95 2.14 12.28
N PRO A 54 7.07 3.32 11.66
CA PRO A 54 6.33 3.67 10.44
C PRO A 54 6.45 2.65 9.31
N ARG A 55 7.65 2.07 9.09
CA ARG A 55 7.83 1.01 8.08
C ARG A 55 7.04 -0.24 8.41
N LEU A 56 6.96 -0.61 9.69
CA LEU A 56 6.12 -1.71 10.14
C LEU A 56 4.64 -1.47 9.82
N VAL A 57 4.16 -0.22 9.94
CA VAL A 57 2.78 0.12 9.54
C VAL A 57 2.55 -0.18 8.06
N LEU A 58 3.47 0.22 7.18
CA LEU A 58 3.37 -0.08 5.75
C LEU A 58 3.35 -1.59 5.48
N HIS A 59 4.23 -2.35 6.13
CA HIS A 59 4.25 -3.81 6.03
C HIS A 59 2.93 -4.45 6.51
N ARG A 60 2.32 -3.93 7.58
CA ARG A 60 1.00 -4.41 8.04
C ARG A 60 -0.12 -4.10 7.05
N LEU A 61 -0.05 -2.97 6.34
CA LEU A 61 -1.02 -2.62 5.30
C LEU A 61 -0.86 -3.52 4.07
N GLN A 62 0.37 -3.86 3.68
CA GLN A 62 0.62 -4.86 2.65
C GLN A 62 0.00 -6.22 3.03
N GLN A 63 0.28 -6.72 4.25
CA GLN A 63 -0.31 -7.97 4.74
C GLN A 63 -1.85 -7.93 4.76
N LEU A 64 -2.43 -6.76 5.06
CA LEU A 64 -3.88 -6.56 5.02
C LEU A 64 -4.44 -6.67 3.59
N ALA A 65 -3.76 -6.07 2.60
CA ALA A 65 -4.14 -6.16 1.20
C ALA A 65 -4.11 -7.62 0.71
N GLU A 66 -3.02 -8.34 1.02
CA GLU A 66 -2.85 -9.76 0.67
C GLU A 66 -3.95 -10.63 1.29
N ARG A 67 -4.28 -10.42 2.57
CA ARG A 67 -5.38 -11.12 3.26
C ARG A 67 -6.75 -10.83 2.67
N ALA A 68 -6.93 -9.63 2.10
CA ALA A 68 -8.14 -9.25 1.37
C ALA A 68 -8.14 -9.76 -0.08
N GLY A 69 -7.15 -10.56 -0.49
CA GLY A 69 -7.00 -11.06 -1.86
C GLY A 69 -6.60 -9.97 -2.86
N ARG A 70 -6.10 -8.82 -2.40
CA ARG A 70 -5.63 -7.70 -3.23
C ARG A 70 -4.15 -7.83 -3.51
N GLN A 71 -3.74 -7.34 -4.69
CA GLN A 71 -2.33 -7.18 -5.01
C GLN A 71 -1.79 -5.90 -4.37
N TRP A 72 -0.55 -5.97 -3.91
CA TRP A 72 0.22 -4.83 -3.43
C TRP A 72 1.47 -4.70 -4.29
N THR A 73 1.57 -3.61 -5.04
CA THR A 73 2.68 -3.33 -5.93
C THR A 73 3.49 -2.17 -5.39
N ASP A 74 4.77 -2.43 -5.12
CA ASP A 74 5.71 -1.39 -4.76
C ASP A 74 6.56 -1.01 -5.97
N THR A 75 6.35 0.21 -6.49
CA THR A 75 7.12 0.74 -7.65
C THR A 75 8.43 1.38 -7.22
N GLY A 76 8.63 1.60 -5.92
CA GLY A 76 9.82 2.21 -5.36
C GLY A 76 10.90 1.22 -4.93
N SER A 77 10.60 -0.08 -4.98
CA SER A 77 11.57 -1.12 -4.67
C SER A 77 12.55 -1.24 -5.85
N PRO A 78 13.86 -0.98 -5.66
CA PRO A 78 14.83 -1.26 -6.71
C PRO A 78 14.73 -2.76 -7.01
N SER A 79 14.45 -3.08 -8.26
CA SER A 79 14.58 -4.46 -8.74
C SER A 79 16.01 -4.88 -8.48
N ALA A 80 16.20 -5.78 -7.50
CA ALA A 80 17.48 -6.39 -7.19
C ALA A 80 17.94 -7.29 -8.35
#